data_AF-A0A498GFS5-F1
#
_entry.id   AF-A0A498GFS5-F1
#
_cell.length_a   1.000
_cell.length_b   1.000
_cell.length_c   1.000
_cell.angle_alpha   90.00
_cell.angle_beta   90.00
_cell.angle_gamma   90.00
#
_symmetry.space_group_name_H-M   'P 1'
#
loop_
_entity.id
_entity.type
_entity.pdbx_description
1 polymer ?
#
loop_
_entity_poly.entity_id
_entity_poly.type
_entity_poly.pdbx_seq_one_letter_code
_entity_poly.pdbx_strand_id
1 'polypeptide(L)'
;MGEDNGGPPSERNPRAFEIVKRAVNDHLDKEYAWPRTILEFELRGAGVYPDFVGQSLLELHEAGIIGEQTEIEGRKYLTRNQEGGEISQIMRNCVDGYYDLLDEVGKFGELVAYAALCDVSSDYDNLIYHVLPESDQTHRLQGISYEPDVFIEFGDKCTPVEVYNGTEYITKDKKKVQKQTLRAASRENPHSRPLLVAPLVSEEAEEVVLNGDGVATQFGKPLVCRNKLSQYERYLEYLNVKSNFRYIPPIKTKDGTEIDGEKYDRILGSAEYRGITEEKIKSDRIPDEYIERIRGGIQLVYVSSIYPEASNKIEEYACLVLQPLFHHLLRNDGVSEPELLDFGWDDFTERYPKAKGGVSKEAVFEMTQNYIEHLLDIGMIVEEGGSMSTYESKHPHLSLSLDEGLPI
;
A
#
# COMPACT_ATOMS: atom_id res chain seq x y z
N MET A 1 -15.73 10.33 12.27
CA MET A 1 -16.80 9.56 12.95
C MET A 1 -18.08 9.73 12.15
N GLY A 2 -18.19 8.98 11.06
CA GLY A 2 -19.45 8.75 10.35
C GLY A 2 -19.99 7.39 10.80
N GLU A 3 -21.31 7.29 10.93
CA GLU A 3 -22.00 6.07 11.29
C GLU A 3 -21.65 4.94 10.31
N ASP A 4 -21.21 3.82 10.87
CA ASP A 4 -21.03 2.55 10.19
C ASP A 4 -22.38 2.17 9.54
N ASN A 5 -22.46 2.27 8.21
CA ASN A 5 -23.63 1.82 7.43
C ASN A 5 -23.68 0.27 7.43
N GLY A 6 -23.72 -0.32 8.63
CA GLY A 6 -23.48 -1.73 8.95
C GLY A 6 -24.68 -2.63 8.69
N GLY A 7 -25.22 -2.61 7.48
CA GLY A 7 -26.06 -3.70 7.00
C GLY A 7 -25.23 -4.96 6.75
N PRO A 8 -25.83 -6.17 6.77
CA PRO A 8 -25.13 -7.39 6.41
C PRO A 8 -24.54 -7.30 4.97
N PRO A 9 -23.38 -7.93 4.70
CA PRO A 9 -22.76 -7.98 3.38
C PRO A 9 -23.72 -8.33 2.22
N SER A 10 -24.64 -9.27 2.44
CA SER A 10 -25.66 -9.65 1.46
C SER A 10 -26.60 -8.53 1.03
N GLU A 11 -26.85 -7.55 1.90
CA GLU A 11 -27.67 -6.36 1.61
C GLU A 11 -26.82 -5.23 1.01
N ARG A 12 -25.59 -5.06 1.51
CA ARG A 12 -24.66 -4.00 1.06
C ARG A 12 -24.19 -4.21 -0.39
N ASN A 13 -23.83 -5.44 -0.75
CA ASN A 13 -23.43 -5.79 -2.10
C ASN A 13 -23.82 -7.25 -2.43
N PRO A 14 -25.09 -7.48 -2.82
CA PRO A 14 -25.60 -8.83 -3.09
C PRO A 14 -24.80 -9.59 -4.15
N ARG A 15 -24.30 -8.87 -5.17
CA ARG A 15 -23.51 -9.46 -6.25
C ARG A 15 -22.17 -9.99 -5.74
N ALA A 16 -21.43 -9.19 -4.97
CA ALA A 16 -20.17 -9.62 -4.37
C ALA A 16 -20.40 -10.74 -3.36
N PHE A 17 -21.46 -10.65 -2.56
CA PHE A 17 -21.80 -11.69 -1.58
C PHE A 17 -22.08 -13.04 -2.26
N GLU A 18 -22.84 -13.06 -3.35
CA GLU A 18 -23.09 -14.29 -4.11
C GLU A 18 -21.83 -14.85 -4.77
N ILE A 19 -20.85 -14.02 -5.14
CA ILE A 19 -19.53 -14.49 -5.59
C ILE A 19 -18.81 -15.21 -4.45
N VAL A 20 -18.76 -14.62 -3.24
CA VAL A 20 -18.13 -15.24 -2.06
C VAL A 20 -18.81 -16.56 -1.75
N LYS A 21 -20.14 -16.56 -1.64
CA LYS A 21 -20.95 -17.73 -1.31
C LYS A 21 -20.78 -18.86 -2.32
N ARG A 22 -20.74 -18.54 -3.62
CA ARG A 22 -20.49 -19.54 -4.66
C ARG A 22 -19.10 -20.15 -4.52
N ALA A 23 -18.06 -19.33 -4.40
CA ALA A 23 -16.69 -19.82 -4.24
C ALA A 23 -16.55 -20.71 -2.99
N VAL A 24 -17.12 -20.29 -1.85
CA VAL A 24 -17.13 -21.08 -0.62
C VAL A 24 -17.79 -22.45 -0.83
N ASN A 25 -18.96 -22.50 -1.47
CA ASN A 25 -19.64 -23.77 -1.73
C ASN A 25 -18.85 -24.64 -2.72
N ASP A 26 -18.38 -24.07 -3.83
CA ASP A 26 -17.63 -24.80 -4.86
C ASP A 26 -16.34 -25.43 -4.30
N HIS A 27 -15.69 -24.77 -3.36
CA HIS A 27 -14.48 -25.27 -2.70
C HIS A 27 -14.79 -26.30 -1.62
N LEU A 28 -15.77 -26.03 -0.76
CA LEU A 28 -16.16 -26.96 0.30
C LEU A 28 -16.89 -28.22 -0.21
N ASP A 29 -17.42 -28.19 -1.43
CA ASP A 29 -17.97 -29.38 -2.10
C ASP A 29 -16.86 -30.30 -2.67
N LYS A 30 -15.65 -29.77 -2.87
CA LYS A 30 -14.50 -30.52 -3.39
C LYS A 30 -13.53 -30.95 -2.29
N GLU A 31 -13.39 -30.12 -1.27
CA GLU A 31 -12.43 -30.29 -0.19
C GLU A 31 -13.10 -30.03 1.15
N TYR A 32 -12.78 -30.86 2.14
CA TYR A 32 -13.36 -30.75 3.48
C TYR A 32 -13.14 -29.35 4.12
N ALA A 33 -11.96 -28.78 3.86
CA ALA A 33 -11.55 -27.51 4.43
C ALA A 33 -10.84 -26.66 3.37
N TRP A 34 -11.14 -25.36 3.35
CA TRP A 34 -10.51 -24.41 2.44
C TRP A 34 -9.79 -23.28 3.20
N PRO A 35 -8.53 -22.95 2.85
CA PRO A 35 -7.79 -21.91 3.55
C PRO A 35 -8.44 -20.53 3.33
N ARG A 36 -8.81 -19.86 4.42
CA ARG A 36 -9.49 -18.56 4.37
C ARG A 36 -8.68 -17.52 3.58
N THR A 37 -7.38 -17.47 3.84
CA THR A 37 -6.47 -16.51 3.21
C THR A 37 -6.34 -16.70 1.70
N ILE A 38 -6.36 -17.94 1.24
CA ILE A 38 -6.30 -18.25 -0.20
C ILE A 38 -7.62 -17.84 -0.87
N LEU A 39 -8.77 -18.10 -0.23
CA LEU A 39 -10.06 -17.62 -0.72
C LEU A 39 -10.09 -16.09 -0.85
N GLU A 40 -9.65 -15.37 0.18
CA GLU A 40 -9.57 -13.91 0.17
C GLU A 40 -8.72 -13.40 -1.01
N PHE A 41 -7.59 -14.07 -1.30
CA PHE A 41 -6.71 -13.71 -2.40
C PHE A 41 -7.25 -14.08 -3.78
N GLU A 42 -7.89 -15.24 -3.92
CA GLU A 42 -8.61 -15.64 -5.12
C GLU A 42 -9.69 -14.60 -5.48
N LEU A 43 -10.52 -14.26 -4.49
CA LEU A 43 -11.67 -13.37 -4.65
C LEU A 43 -11.27 -11.93 -4.93
N ARG A 44 -10.10 -11.50 -4.46
CA ARG A 44 -9.50 -10.24 -4.89
C ARG A 44 -9.32 -10.17 -6.41
N GLY A 45 -8.94 -11.27 -7.04
CA GLY A 45 -8.81 -11.36 -8.50
C GLY A 45 -10.15 -11.20 -9.22
N ALA A 46 -11.24 -11.51 -8.54
CA ALA A 46 -12.61 -11.26 -8.98
C ALA A 46 -13.15 -9.86 -8.56
N GLY A 47 -12.31 -9.00 -8.00
CA GLY A 47 -12.70 -7.66 -7.53
C GLY A 47 -13.44 -7.64 -6.18
N VAL A 48 -13.44 -8.74 -5.44
CA VAL A 48 -14.05 -8.82 -4.10
C VAL A 48 -12.96 -8.73 -3.04
N TYR A 49 -13.00 -7.64 -2.29
CA TYR A 49 -11.93 -7.34 -1.34
C TYR A 49 -12.04 -8.17 -0.06
N PRO A 50 -10.90 -8.61 0.51
CA PRO A 50 -10.85 -9.47 1.69
C PRO A 50 -11.64 -9.00 2.92
N ASP A 51 -11.78 -7.68 3.17
CA ASP A 51 -12.65 -7.19 4.26
C ASP A 51 -14.10 -7.61 4.03
N PHE A 52 -14.59 -7.41 2.80
CA PHE A 52 -15.93 -7.85 2.39
C PHE A 52 -16.05 -9.37 2.42
N VAL A 53 -15.01 -10.10 1.98
CA VAL A 53 -14.96 -11.57 2.09
C VAL A 53 -15.08 -11.99 3.56
N GLY A 54 -14.28 -11.41 4.46
CA GLY A 54 -14.27 -11.69 5.89
C GLY A 54 -15.63 -11.50 6.54
N GLN A 55 -16.30 -10.38 6.27
CA GLN A 55 -17.66 -10.12 6.75
C GLN A 55 -18.68 -11.08 6.14
N SER A 56 -18.56 -11.37 4.83
CA SER A 56 -19.44 -12.34 4.15
C SER A 56 -19.31 -13.74 4.75
N LEU A 57 -18.09 -14.14 5.13
CA LEU A 57 -17.85 -15.42 5.80
C LEU A 57 -18.50 -15.47 7.20
N LEU A 58 -18.51 -14.36 7.94
CA LEU A 58 -19.24 -14.27 9.22
C LEU A 58 -20.74 -14.45 9.00
N GLU A 59 -21.31 -13.74 8.03
CA GLU A 59 -22.73 -13.88 7.69
C GLU A 59 -23.09 -15.31 7.23
N LEU A 60 -22.25 -15.95 6.41
CA LEU A 60 -22.44 -17.35 5.99
C LEU A 60 -22.35 -18.33 7.18
N HIS A 61 -21.50 -18.05 8.17
CA HIS A 61 -21.41 -18.84 9.39
C HIS A 61 -22.66 -18.69 10.26
N GLU A 62 -23.12 -17.46 10.48
CA GLU A 62 -24.35 -17.15 11.24
C GLU A 62 -25.59 -17.76 10.57
N ALA A 63 -25.61 -17.83 9.25
CA ALA A 63 -26.65 -18.50 8.46
C ALA A 63 -26.53 -20.04 8.46
N GLY A 64 -25.49 -20.61 9.08
CA GLY A 64 -25.26 -22.05 9.15
C GLY A 64 -24.80 -22.69 7.83
N ILE A 65 -24.34 -21.90 6.86
CA ILE A 65 -23.86 -22.38 5.56
C ILE A 65 -22.44 -22.95 5.67
N ILE A 66 -21.63 -22.38 6.57
CA ILE A 66 -20.29 -22.86 6.91
C ILE A 66 -20.14 -23.09 8.42
N GLY A 67 -19.21 -23.97 8.78
CA GLY A 67 -18.80 -24.27 10.15
C GLY A 67 -17.92 -23.20 10.78
N GLU A 68 -17.47 -23.47 11.99
CA GLU A 68 -16.51 -22.60 12.69
C GLU A 68 -15.19 -22.53 11.92
N GLN A 69 -14.61 -21.33 11.86
CA GLN A 69 -13.27 -21.14 11.33
C GLN A 69 -12.27 -21.85 12.24
N THR A 70 -11.70 -22.94 11.77
CA THR A 70 -10.82 -23.80 12.57
C THR A 70 -9.36 -23.53 12.20
N GLU A 71 -8.49 -23.51 13.20
CA GLU A 71 -7.05 -23.44 12.98
C GLU A 71 -6.50 -24.85 12.75
N ILE A 72 -5.93 -25.08 11.57
CA ILE A 72 -5.30 -26.35 11.19
C ILE A 72 -3.86 -26.03 10.80
N GLU A 73 -2.91 -26.62 11.51
CA GLU A 73 -1.47 -26.43 11.25
C GLU A 73 -1.04 -24.93 11.27
N GLY A 74 -1.63 -24.14 12.17
CA GLY A 74 -1.32 -22.71 12.32
C GLY A 74 -2.02 -21.78 11.32
N ARG A 75 -2.92 -22.30 10.49
CA ARG A 75 -3.63 -21.53 9.45
C ARG A 75 -5.15 -21.64 9.64
N LYS A 76 -5.88 -20.57 9.31
CA LYS A 76 -7.34 -20.56 9.41
C LYS A 76 -8.00 -21.20 8.19
N TYR A 77 -8.86 -22.17 8.43
CA TYR A 77 -9.67 -22.83 7.41
C TYR A 77 -11.16 -22.61 7.63
N LEU A 78 -11.88 -22.59 6.52
CA LEU A 78 -13.33 -22.69 6.45
C LEU A 78 -13.68 -24.17 6.32
N THR A 79 -14.73 -24.63 7.01
CA THR A 79 -15.22 -26.01 6.91
C THR A 79 -16.75 -26.01 6.79
N ARG A 80 -17.35 -27.18 6.50
CA ARG A 80 -18.80 -27.40 6.65
C ARG A 80 -19.18 -27.62 8.12
N ASN A 81 -20.44 -27.33 8.44
CA ASN A 81 -21.00 -27.64 9.75
C ASN A 81 -20.99 -29.16 10.00
N GLN A 82 -20.45 -29.58 11.15
CA GLN A 82 -20.54 -30.95 11.68
C GLN A 82 -19.83 -32.07 10.92
N GLU A 83 -19.03 -31.77 9.90
CA GLU A 83 -18.18 -32.76 9.26
C GLU A 83 -16.83 -32.79 9.98
N GLY A 84 -16.42 -33.95 10.47
CA GLY A 84 -15.04 -34.22 10.83
C GLY A 84 -14.34 -34.78 9.60
N GLY A 85 -13.19 -34.21 9.23
CA GLY A 85 -12.44 -34.62 8.05
C GLY A 85 -10.98 -34.22 8.16
N GLU A 86 -10.12 -34.85 7.36
CA GLU A 86 -8.72 -34.48 7.24
C GLU A 86 -8.49 -33.71 5.94
N ILE A 87 -7.66 -32.67 6.00
CA ILE A 87 -7.20 -31.97 4.80
C ILE A 87 -6.43 -32.94 3.93
N SER A 88 -6.81 -33.03 2.64
CA SER A 88 -6.14 -33.87 1.65
C SER A 88 -4.65 -33.51 1.53
N GLN A 89 -3.79 -34.49 1.26
CA GLN A 89 -2.35 -34.22 1.07
C GLN A 89 -2.12 -33.28 -0.13
N ILE A 90 -2.98 -33.33 -1.14
CA ILE A 90 -2.91 -32.44 -2.31
C ILE A 90 -3.15 -31.00 -1.87
N MET A 91 -4.22 -30.75 -1.09
CA MET A 91 -4.50 -29.44 -0.52
C MET A 91 -3.33 -28.94 0.31
N ARG A 92 -2.83 -29.74 1.27
CA ARG A 92 -1.66 -29.35 2.09
C ARG A 92 -0.46 -28.91 1.25
N ASN A 93 -0.09 -29.74 0.27
CA ASN A 93 1.04 -29.43 -0.62
C ASN A 93 0.81 -28.14 -1.43
N CYS A 94 -0.41 -27.89 -1.89
CA CYS A 94 -0.73 -26.68 -2.64
C CYS A 94 -0.70 -25.44 -1.75
N VAL A 95 -1.24 -25.55 -0.54
CA VAL A 95 -1.23 -24.46 0.45
C VAL A 95 0.21 -24.14 0.84
N ASP A 96 1.04 -25.14 1.15
CA ASP A 96 2.45 -24.93 1.46
C ASP A 96 3.19 -24.26 0.30
N GLY A 97 3.01 -24.78 -0.92
CA GLY A 97 3.61 -24.17 -2.11
C GLY A 97 3.15 -22.72 -2.36
N TYR A 98 1.92 -22.37 -2.00
CA TYR A 98 1.43 -20.99 -2.06
C TYR A 98 2.10 -20.08 -1.03
N TYR A 99 2.25 -20.53 0.22
CA TYR A 99 2.92 -19.74 1.25
C TYR A 99 4.42 -19.60 0.99
N ASP A 100 5.07 -20.63 0.45
CA ASP A 100 6.46 -20.53 -0.02
C ASP A 100 6.60 -19.45 -1.10
N LEU A 101 5.64 -19.37 -2.03
CA LEU A 101 5.61 -18.29 -3.02
C LEU A 101 5.42 -16.92 -2.36
N LEU A 102 4.49 -16.77 -1.40
CA LEU A 102 4.25 -15.50 -0.72
C LEU A 102 5.50 -14.97 -0.01
N ASP A 103 6.31 -15.85 0.60
CA ASP A 103 7.59 -15.47 1.20
C ASP A 103 8.57 -14.91 0.15
N GLU A 104 8.66 -15.55 -1.01
CA GLU A 104 9.50 -15.08 -2.12
C GLU A 104 9.02 -13.74 -2.72
N VAL A 105 7.70 -13.60 -2.87
CA VAL A 105 7.07 -12.33 -3.28
C VAL A 105 7.41 -11.21 -2.31
N GLY A 106 7.41 -11.50 -1.00
CA GLY A 106 7.79 -10.56 0.05
C GLY A 106 9.14 -9.92 -0.21
N LYS A 107 10.17 -10.76 -0.24
CA LYS A 107 11.57 -10.39 -0.48
C LYS A 107 11.76 -9.64 -1.81
N PHE A 108 11.06 -10.09 -2.85
CA PHE A 108 11.16 -9.46 -4.14
C PHE A 108 10.46 -8.09 -4.18
N GLY A 109 9.35 -7.94 -3.46
CA GLY A 109 8.68 -6.65 -3.33
C GLY A 109 9.49 -5.64 -2.53
N GLU A 110 10.25 -6.07 -1.52
CA GLU A 110 11.21 -5.19 -0.82
C GLU A 110 12.31 -4.68 -1.78
N LEU A 111 12.93 -5.58 -2.54
CA LEU A 111 13.89 -5.20 -3.57
C LEU A 111 13.28 -4.24 -4.62
N VAL A 112 12.04 -4.51 -5.05
CA VAL A 112 11.33 -3.65 -6.01
C VAL A 112 11.01 -2.29 -5.42
N ALA A 113 10.53 -2.23 -4.18
CA ALA A 113 10.30 -0.97 -3.48
C ALA A 113 11.60 -0.19 -3.38
N TYR A 114 12.70 -0.81 -2.92
CA TYR A 114 14.01 -0.18 -2.87
C TYR A 114 14.44 0.37 -4.25
N ALA A 115 14.32 -0.43 -5.31
CA ALA A 115 14.68 0.00 -6.66
C ALA A 115 13.79 1.14 -7.19
N ALA A 116 12.49 1.13 -6.89
CA ALA A 116 11.58 2.23 -7.25
C ALA A 116 11.89 3.50 -6.45
N LEU A 117 12.17 3.39 -5.16
CA LEU A 117 12.59 4.51 -4.31
C LEU A 117 13.90 5.12 -4.81
N CYS A 118 14.85 4.30 -5.24
CA CYS A 118 16.10 4.71 -5.87
C CYS A 118 15.87 5.48 -7.18
N ASP A 119 14.92 5.01 -8.00
CA ASP A 119 14.57 5.68 -9.25
C ASP A 119 13.95 7.05 -8.98
N VAL A 120 12.95 7.11 -8.09
CA VAL A 120 12.30 8.36 -7.69
C VAL A 120 13.26 9.31 -6.96
N SER A 121 14.16 8.80 -6.14
CA SER A 121 15.22 9.58 -5.48
C SER A 121 16.06 10.36 -6.48
N SER A 122 16.40 9.75 -7.62
CA SER A 122 17.18 10.43 -8.65
C SER A 122 16.44 11.59 -9.33
N ASP A 123 15.11 11.61 -9.28
CA ASP A 123 14.29 12.74 -9.74
C ASP A 123 14.26 13.89 -8.71
N TYR A 124 14.56 13.60 -7.44
CA TYR A 124 14.47 14.52 -6.30
C TYR A 124 15.78 14.58 -5.49
N ASP A 125 16.92 14.54 -6.16
CA ASP A 125 18.27 14.44 -5.57
C ASP A 125 18.59 15.53 -4.53
N ASN A 126 17.92 16.68 -4.60
CA ASN A 126 18.04 17.79 -3.65
C ASN A 126 17.13 17.66 -2.40
N LEU A 127 16.20 16.71 -2.39
CA LEU A 127 15.19 16.53 -1.34
C LEU A 127 15.29 15.18 -0.65
N ILE A 128 15.59 14.12 -1.39
CA ILE A 128 15.75 12.76 -0.86
C ILE A 128 17.24 12.53 -0.65
N TYR A 129 17.68 12.61 0.61
CA TYR A 129 19.10 12.56 0.93
C TYR A 129 19.66 11.13 0.86
N HIS A 130 18.87 10.15 1.31
CA HIS A 130 19.30 8.77 1.43
C HIS A 130 18.13 7.79 1.24
N VAL A 131 18.33 6.77 0.41
CA VAL A 131 17.51 5.54 0.33
C VAL A 131 18.38 4.36 0.78
N LEU A 132 18.20 3.91 2.01
CA LEU A 132 19.04 2.88 2.63
C LEU A 132 18.23 1.59 2.85
N PRO A 133 18.80 0.40 2.53
CA PRO A 133 18.19 -0.85 2.93
C PRO A 133 18.29 -1.06 4.45
N GLU A 134 17.64 -2.10 4.97
CA GLU A 134 17.77 -2.58 6.35
C GLU A 134 19.25 -2.52 6.81
N SER A 135 19.54 -1.67 7.82
CA SER A 135 20.83 -1.59 8.51
C SER A 135 20.65 -1.16 9.98
N ASP A 136 21.61 -1.51 10.86
CA ASP A 136 21.67 -1.29 12.33
C ASP A 136 21.46 0.19 12.83
N GLN A 137 20.94 1.09 11.99
CA GLN A 137 20.60 2.47 12.27
C GLN A 137 19.26 2.67 13.02
N THR A 138 18.75 1.64 13.70
CA THR A 138 17.63 1.71 14.66
C THR A 138 17.78 2.83 15.72
N HIS A 139 18.99 3.38 15.92
CA HIS A 139 19.26 4.50 16.81
C HIS A 139 18.82 5.89 16.30
N ARG A 140 18.50 6.05 15.00
CA ARG A 140 18.03 7.33 14.44
C ARG A 140 16.55 7.59 14.68
N LEU A 141 15.76 6.54 14.88
CA LEU A 141 14.34 6.63 15.20
C LEU A 141 14.14 6.30 16.69
N GLN A 142 13.84 7.31 17.50
CA GLN A 142 13.65 7.10 18.93
C GLN A 142 12.46 6.16 19.19
N GLY A 143 12.69 5.09 19.97
CA GLY A 143 11.61 4.23 20.48
C GLY A 143 11.12 3.11 19.55
N ILE A 144 11.72 2.94 18.36
CA ILE A 144 11.40 1.80 17.50
C ILE A 144 12.25 0.59 17.91
N SER A 145 11.59 -0.55 18.12
CA SER A 145 12.24 -1.81 18.54
C SER A 145 12.55 -2.77 17.37
N TYR A 146 12.22 -2.37 16.14
CA TYR A 146 12.34 -3.15 14.91
C TYR A 146 12.80 -2.26 13.76
N GLU A 147 13.55 -2.81 12.82
CA GLU A 147 14.09 -2.10 11.67
C GLU A 147 13.05 -2.01 10.54
N PRO A 148 12.88 -0.85 9.89
CA PRO A 148 12.05 -0.73 8.69
C PRO A 148 12.76 -1.33 7.47
N ASP A 149 11.99 -1.79 6.48
CA ASP A 149 12.54 -2.42 5.26
C ASP A 149 13.38 -1.45 4.43
N VAL A 150 12.94 -0.18 4.33
CA VAL A 150 13.68 0.91 3.70
C VAL A 150 13.52 2.19 4.53
N PHE A 151 14.50 3.07 4.43
CA PHE A 151 14.47 4.38 5.08
C PHE A 151 14.72 5.52 4.08
N ILE A 152 13.88 6.56 4.13
CA ILE A 152 13.96 7.78 3.31
C ILE A 152 14.17 8.98 4.24
N GLU A 153 15.14 9.85 3.94
CA GLU A 153 15.35 11.12 4.66
C GLU A 153 14.98 12.33 3.78
N PHE A 154 14.11 13.21 4.30
CA PHE A 154 13.81 14.53 3.73
C PHE A 154 14.31 15.62 4.68
N GLY A 155 15.56 16.06 4.55
CA GLY A 155 16.16 17.03 5.46
C GLY A 155 16.27 16.49 6.88
N ASP A 156 15.51 17.05 7.83
CA ASP A 156 15.41 16.59 9.22
C ASP A 156 14.28 15.57 9.47
N LYS A 157 13.57 15.18 8.41
CA LYS A 157 12.44 14.25 8.46
C LYS A 157 12.84 12.86 8.04
N CYS A 158 12.21 11.89 8.69
CA CYS A 158 12.53 10.48 8.55
C CYS A 158 11.28 9.72 8.11
N THR A 159 11.34 9.03 6.98
CA THR A 159 10.22 8.24 6.48
C THR A 159 10.64 6.77 6.42
N PRO A 160 10.30 5.99 7.46
CA PRO A 160 10.43 4.54 7.39
C PRO A 160 9.40 3.99 6.42
N VAL A 161 9.84 3.12 5.53
CA VAL A 161 9.01 2.44 4.55
C VAL A 161 8.88 0.98 4.96
N GLU A 162 7.65 0.51 5.03
CA GLU A 162 7.34 -0.91 5.23
C GLU A 162 6.71 -1.45 3.94
N VAL A 163 7.21 -2.57 3.46
CA VAL A 163 6.68 -3.29 2.32
C VAL A 163 5.92 -4.51 2.81
N TYR A 164 4.60 -4.45 2.73
CA TYR A 164 3.75 -5.56 3.15
C TYR A 164 3.15 -6.29 1.95
N ASN A 165 3.73 -7.43 1.57
CA ASN A 165 3.21 -8.30 0.51
C ASN A 165 2.27 -9.41 0.99
N GLY A 166 2.03 -9.49 2.30
CA GLY A 166 1.12 -10.47 2.86
C GLY A 166 -0.34 -10.18 2.51
N THR A 167 -1.16 -11.21 2.60
CA THR A 167 -2.61 -11.17 2.37
C THR A 167 -3.39 -10.86 3.64
N GLU A 168 -2.72 -10.86 4.79
CA GLU A 168 -3.34 -10.65 6.07
C GLU A 168 -3.29 -9.17 6.39
N TYR A 169 -4.42 -8.52 6.15
CA TYR A 169 -4.66 -7.13 6.52
C TYR A 169 -4.14 -6.83 7.92
N ILE A 170 -3.86 -5.55 8.15
CA ILE A 170 -3.70 -4.99 9.49
C ILE A 170 -5.02 -5.22 10.24
N THR A 171 -5.28 -6.44 10.68
CA THR A 171 -6.36 -6.74 11.59
C THR A 171 -5.95 -6.17 12.94
N LYS A 172 -6.93 -5.72 13.71
CA LYS A 172 -6.78 -5.12 15.03
C LYS A 172 -5.80 -5.83 15.99
N ASP A 173 -5.50 -7.11 15.73
CA ASP A 173 -4.61 -7.96 16.53
C ASP A 173 -3.27 -8.34 15.86
N LYS A 174 -3.05 -8.01 14.57
CA LYS A 174 -1.79 -8.27 13.86
C LYS A 174 -0.75 -7.20 14.11
N LYS A 175 -0.08 -7.44 15.23
CA LYS A 175 1.01 -6.67 15.82
C LYS A 175 2.20 -6.36 14.92
N LYS A 176 2.41 -6.96 13.74
CA LYS A 176 3.64 -6.66 12.96
C LYS A 176 3.55 -5.26 12.34
N VAL A 177 2.62 -5.07 11.40
CA VAL A 177 2.43 -3.78 10.70
C VAL A 177 1.93 -2.69 11.65
N GLN A 178 0.99 -2.96 12.57
CA GLN A 178 0.58 -1.96 13.58
C GLN A 178 1.75 -1.52 14.47
N LYS A 179 2.63 -2.43 14.92
CA LYS A 179 3.78 -2.03 15.74
C LYS A 179 4.87 -1.36 14.91
N GLN A 180 5.03 -1.70 13.63
CA GLN A 180 6.02 -1.08 12.75
C GLN A 180 5.58 0.33 12.35
N THR A 181 4.39 0.47 11.74
CA THR A 181 3.85 1.75 11.26
C THR A 181 3.51 2.73 12.39
N LEU A 182 2.78 2.33 13.44
CA LEU A 182 2.38 3.27 14.50
C LEU A 182 3.51 3.69 15.44
N ARG A 183 4.53 2.84 15.67
CA ARG A 183 5.67 3.23 16.52
C ARG A 183 6.70 4.05 15.75
N ALA A 184 6.73 3.88 14.44
CA ALA A 184 7.54 4.70 13.56
C ALA A 184 7.00 6.13 13.46
N ALA A 185 5.68 6.33 13.55
CA ALA A 185 5.08 7.64 13.56
C ALA A 185 5.56 8.48 14.75
N SER A 186 6.17 9.64 14.48
CA SER A 186 6.58 10.59 15.51
C SER A 186 6.27 12.00 15.06
N ARG A 187 5.62 12.77 15.94
CA ARG A 187 5.51 14.24 15.81
C ARG A 187 6.65 14.98 16.52
N GLU A 188 7.51 14.24 17.23
CA GLU A 188 8.70 14.75 17.90
C GLU A 188 9.93 14.61 17.00
N ASN A 189 10.96 15.43 17.21
CA ASN A 189 12.15 15.42 16.36
C ASN A 189 13.01 14.14 16.53
N PRO A 190 13.39 13.46 15.43
CA PRO A 190 13.02 13.77 14.04
C PRO A 190 11.58 13.37 13.74
N HIS A 191 10.83 14.28 13.10
CA HIS A 191 9.44 14.01 12.69
C HIS A 191 9.45 12.81 11.74
N SER A 192 8.64 11.80 12.07
CA SER A 192 8.64 10.55 11.33
C SER A 192 7.25 10.19 10.83
N ARG A 193 7.17 9.92 9.52
CA ARG A 193 5.92 9.61 8.81
C ARG A 193 6.10 8.30 8.05
N PRO A 194 5.45 7.22 8.48
CA PRO A 194 5.65 5.91 7.86
C PRO A 194 4.97 5.85 6.49
N LEU A 195 5.61 5.17 5.54
CA LEU A 195 5.05 4.81 4.25
C LEU A 195 4.79 3.31 4.21
N LEU A 196 3.54 2.88 4.08
CA LEU A 196 3.18 1.48 3.88
C LEU A 196 3.01 1.20 2.39
N VAL A 197 3.78 0.28 1.82
CA VAL A 197 3.64 -0.16 0.43
C VAL A 197 3.08 -1.58 0.42
N ALA A 198 1.87 -1.76 -0.08
CA ALA A 198 1.21 -3.06 -0.08
C ALA A 198 0.43 -3.28 -1.38
N PRO A 199 0.14 -4.54 -1.76
CA PRO A 199 -0.74 -4.80 -2.88
C PRO A 199 -2.11 -4.14 -2.70
N LEU A 200 -2.60 -4.10 -1.46
CA LEU A 200 -3.88 -3.55 -1.07
C LEU A 200 -3.87 -3.30 0.44
N VAL A 201 -4.58 -2.27 0.89
CA VAL A 201 -4.65 -1.86 2.30
C VAL A 201 -6.14 -1.80 2.67
N SER A 202 -6.55 -2.35 3.82
CA SER A 202 -7.94 -2.28 4.31
C SER A 202 -8.25 -0.88 4.80
N GLU A 203 -9.54 -0.57 4.95
CA GLU A 203 -9.98 0.67 5.60
C GLU A 203 -9.39 0.79 7.02
N GLU A 204 -9.38 -0.29 7.80
CA GLU A 204 -8.76 -0.31 9.14
C GLU A 204 -7.24 -0.06 9.09
N ALA A 205 -6.56 -0.66 8.12
CA ALA A 205 -5.13 -0.49 7.92
C ALA A 205 -4.78 0.94 7.51
N GLU A 206 -5.57 1.50 6.61
CA GLU A 206 -5.47 2.88 6.15
C GLU A 206 -5.74 3.84 7.30
N GLU A 207 -6.79 3.62 8.10
CA GLU A 207 -7.08 4.42 9.29
C GLU A 207 -5.91 4.38 10.29
N VAL A 208 -5.31 3.20 10.51
CA VAL A 208 -4.13 3.04 11.37
C VAL A 208 -2.93 3.84 10.85
N VAL A 209 -2.62 3.74 9.55
CA VAL A 209 -1.53 4.48 8.92
C VAL A 209 -1.78 5.99 9.01
N LEU A 210 -3.00 6.44 8.69
CA LEU A 210 -3.43 7.83 8.73
C LEU A 210 -3.38 8.41 10.16
N ASN A 211 -3.78 7.63 11.17
CA ASN A 211 -3.68 8.05 12.58
C ASN A 211 -2.23 8.28 13.04
N GLY A 212 -1.27 7.66 12.35
CA GLY A 212 0.17 7.89 12.54
C GLY A 212 0.76 8.97 11.62
N ASP A 213 -0.06 9.81 10.98
CA ASP A 213 0.36 10.79 9.95
C ASP A 213 1.15 10.16 8.78
N GLY A 214 0.93 8.87 8.52
CA GLY A 214 1.58 8.10 7.47
C GLY A 214 0.82 8.11 6.14
N VAL A 215 1.39 7.45 5.14
CA VAL A 215 0.79 7.26 3.81
C VAL A 215 0.75 5.78 3.46
N ALA A 216 -0.35 5.33 2.86
CA ALA A 216 -0.52 3.98 2.35
C ALA A 216 -0.48 4.00 0.81
N THR A 217 0.37 3.17 0.23
CA THR A 217 0.53 2.98 -1.22
C THR A 217 0.11 1.59 -1.63
N GLN A 218 -0.88 1.53 -2.50
CA GLN A 218 -1.50 0.34 -3.05
C GLN A 218 -1.11 0.14 -4.50
N PHE A 219 -0.51 -1.00 -4.83
CA PHE A 219 -0.07 -1.29 -6.20
C PHE A 219 -0.87 -2.39 -6.91
N GLY A 220 -1.90 -2.93 -6.29
CA GLY A 220 -2.94 -3.74 -6.94
C GLY A 220 -2.63 -5.21 -7.18
N LYS A 221 -1.38 -5.62 -7.42
CA LYS A 221 -0.99 -7.04 -7.54
C LYS A 221 0.43 -7.31 -7.04
N PRO A 222 0.67 -8.37 -6.24
CA PRO A 222 2.02 -8.76 -5.84
C PRO A 222 2.90 -9.11 -7.04
N LEU A 223 4.18 -8.75 -6.94
CA LEU A 223 5.16 -8.95 -8.01
C LEU A 223 5.94 -10.24 -7.81
N VAL A 224 6.13 -11.00 -8.89
CA VAL A 224 6.83 -12.29 -8.85
C VAL A 224 7.87 -12.37 -9.97
N CYS A 225 9.06 -12.88 -9.63
CA CYS A 225 10.10 -13.20 -10.58
C CYS A 225 9.68 -14.32 -11.54
N ARG A 226 9.70 -14.05 -12.85
CA ARG A 226 9.25 -15.00 -13.90
C ARG A 226 9.95 -16.37 -13.86
N ASN A 227 11.22 -16.42 -13.48
CA ASN A 227 12.03 -17.65 -13.43
C ASN A 227 11.66 -18.59 -12.28
N LYS A 228 10.80 -18.16 -11.34
CA LYS A 228 10.36 -18.95 -10.19
C LYS A 228 8.99 -19.58 -10.40
N LEU A 229 8.18 -19.02 -11.31
CA LEU A 229 6.78 -19.42 -11.53
C LEU A 229 6.59 -20.90 -11.90
N SER A 230 7.46 -21.46 -12.75
CA SER A 230 7.28 -22.86 -13.23
C SER A 230 7.24 -23.88 -12.08
N GLN A 231 7.77 -23.51 -10.91
CA GLN A 231 7.78 -24.35 -9.71
C GLN A 231 6.43 -24.31 -8.97
N TYR A 232 5.67 -23.22 -9.12
CA TYR A 232 4.43 -22.94 -8.39
C TYR A 232 3.16 -23.04 -9.25
N GLU A 233 3.26 -23.07 -10.59
CA GLU A 233 2.09 -23.02 -11.49
C GLU A 233 0.99 -24.01 -11.11
N ARG A 234 1.36 -25.27 -10.82
CA ARG A 234 0.41 -26.32 -10.45
C ARG A 234 -0.37 -25.99 -9.16
N TYR A 235 0.27 -25.34 -8.20
CA TYR A 235 -0.36 -24.97 -6.94
C TYR A 235 -1.28 -23.76 -7.14
N LEU A 236 -0.83 -22.77 -7.91
CA LEU A 236 -1.61 -21.57 -8.21
C LEU A 236 -2.84 -21.89 -9.07
N GLU A 237 -2.73 -22.86 -9.97
CA GLU A 237 -3.85 -23.38 -10.75
C GLU A 237 -4.82 -24.14 -9.86
N TYR A 238 -4.32 -25.02 -8.99
CA TYR A 238 -5.15 -25.75 -8.03
C TYR A 238 -5.96 -24.82 -7.11
N LEU A 239 -5.31 -23.77 -6.62
CA LEU A 239 -5.88 -22.80 -5.68
C LEU A 239 -6.61 -21.63 -6.37
N ASN A 240 -6.69 -21.61 -7.70
CA ASN A 240 -7.33 -20.56 -8.50
C ASN A 240 -6.78 -19.12 -8.26
N VAL A 241 -5.47 -18.97 -8.06
CA VAL A 241 -4.84 -17.67 -7.73
C VAL A 241 -3.80 -17.18 -8.76
N LYS A 242 -3.64 -17.87 -9.89
CA LYS A 242 -2.61 -17.54 -10.92
C LYS A 242 -2.72 -16.10 -11.46
N SER A 243 -3.93 -15.58 -11.64
CA SER A 243 -4.17 -14.24 -12.23
C SER A 243 -3.91 -13.08 -11.25
N ASN A 244 -3.69 -13.36 -9.97
CA ASN A 244 -3.53 -12.35 -8.92
C ASN A 244 -2.10 -11.81 -8.79
N PHE A 245 -1.12 -12.45 -9.42
CA PHE A 245 0.26 -12.01 -9.44
C PHE A 245 0.59 -11.26 -10.73
N ARG A 246 1.52 -10.30 -10.65
CA ARG A 246 2.12 -9.65 -11.83
C ARG A 246 3.56 -10.13 -12.00
N TYR A 247 3.84 -10.66 -13.18
CA TYR A 247 5.10 -11.34 -13.46
C TYR A 247 6.13 -10.44 -14.15
N ILE A 248 7.25 -10.21 -13.48
CA ILE A 248 8.34 -9.39 -13.99
C ILE A 248 9.68 -10.15 -13.93
N PRO A 249 10.65 -9.83 -14.80
CA PRO A 249 11.99 -10.37 -14.69
C PRO A 249 12.71 -9.86 -13.42
N PRO A 250 13.78 -10.53 -12.96
CA PRO A 250 14.63 -10.00 -11.89
C PRO A 250 15.19 -8.61 -12.22
N ILE A 251 15.54 -7.82 -11.20
CA ILE A 251 16.10 -6.47 -11.41
C ILE A 251 17.57 -6.56 -11.81
N LYS A 252 18.01 -5.71 -12.73
CA LYS A 252 19.39 -5.70 -13.23
C LYS A 252 20.15 -4.54 -12.61
N THR A 253 21.26 -4.81 -11.95
CA THR A 253 22.16 -3.79 -11.39
C THR A 253 22.88 -3.00 -12.48
N LYS A 254 23.49 -1.86 -12.10
CA LYS A 254 24.34 -1.05 -13.00
C LYS A 254 25.53 -1.84 -13.58
N ASP A 255 26.06 -2.82 -12.86
CA ASP A 255 27.15 -3.69 -13.35
C ASP A 255 26.66 -4.86 -14.23
N GLY A 256 25.34 -4.98 -14.40
CA GLY A 256 24.70 -5.97 -15.26
C GLY A 256 24.30 -7.27 -14.60
N THR A 257 24.50 -7.40 -13.29
CA THR A 257 24.09 -8.54 -12.47
C THR A 257 22.58 -8.57 -12.25
N GLU A 258 21.95 -9.74 -12.40
CA GLU A 258 20.55 -9.91 -12.02
C GLU A 258 20.42 -10.21 -10.52
N ILE A 259 19.50 -9.52 -9.85
CA ILE A 259 19.16 -9.67 -8.44
C ILE A 259 17.66 -9.97 -8.32
N ASP A 260 17.35 -11.08 -7.64
CA ASP A 260 16.02 -11.43 -7.15
C ASP A 260 15.95 -11.19 -5.62
N GLY A 261 14.77 -11.39 -5.02
CA GLY A 261 14.58 -11.14 -3.58
C GLY A 261 15.54 -11.96 -2.71
N GLU A 262 15.73 -13.25 -3.01
CA GLU A 262 16.63 -14.12 -2.24
C GLU A 262 18.10 -13.67 -2.34
N LYS A 263 18.53 -13.22 -3.52
CA LYS A 263 19.88 -12.69 -3.70
C LYS A 263 20.06 -11.34 -3.02
N TYR A 264 19.03 -10.50 -3.02
CA TYR A 264 19.03 -9.24 -2.28
C TYR A 264 19.26 -9.48 -0.78
N ASP A 265 18.46 -10.34 -0.14
CA ASP A 265 18.61 -10.67 1.29
C ASP A 265 20.00 -11.23 1.64
N ARG A 266 20.49 -12.18 0.83
CA ARG A 266 21.83 -12.77 1.04
C ARG A 266 22.93 -11.72 0.97
N ILE A 267 22.75 -10.74 0.08
CA ILE A 267 23.71 -9.67 -0.11
C ILE A 267 23.71 -8.71 1.09
N LEU A 268 22.54 -8.34 1.61
CA LEU A 268 22.41 -7.47 2.79
C LEU A 268 23.22 -8.00 3.99
N GLY A 269 23.25 -9.31 4.19
CA GLY A 269 24.03 -9.94 5.26
C GLY A 269 25.56 -9.95 5.08
N SER A 270 26.08 -9.65 3.88
CA SER A 270 27.51 -9.84 3.54
C SER A 270 28.33 -8.55 3.61
N ALA A 271 29.46 -8.53 4.33
CA ALA A 271 30.26 -7.31 4.53
C ALA A 271 30.79 -6.67 3.22
N GLU A 272 31.05 -7.45 2.17
CA GLU A 272 31.50 -6.97 0.85
C GLU A 272 30.37 -6.31 0.03
N TYR A 273 29.11 -6.67 0.28
CA TYR A 273 27.97 -6.16 -0.48
C TYR A 273 26.88 -5.48 0.37
N ARG A 274 27.14 -5.22 1.66
CA ARG A 274 26.34 -4.31 2.53
C ARG A 274 26.11 -2.93 1.93
N GLY A 275 26.90 -2.54 0.93
CA GLY A 275 26.67 -1.37 0.10
C GLY A 275 26.04 -1.73 -1.24
N ILE A 276 24.95 -2.51 -1.29
CA ILE A 276 23.98 -2.32 -2.38
C ILE A 276 23.49 -0.89 -2.21
N THR A 277 24.00 -0.01 -3.05
CA THR A 277 23.62 1.39 -3.07
C THR A 277 22.52 1.58 -4.10
N GLU A 278 21.81 2.69 -3.99
CA GLU A 278 20.98 3.27 -5.04
C GLU A 278 21.74 3.27 -6.38
N GLU A 279 23.02 3.63 -6.35
CA GLU A 279 23.83 3.59 -7.55
C GLU A 279 24.04 2.19 -8.13
N LYS A 280 23.91 1.10 -7.37
CA LYS A 280 24.05 -0.25 -7.90
C LYS A 280 22.74 -0.80 -8.43
N ILE A 281 21.60 -0.32 -7.94
CA ILE A 281 20.27 -0.78 -8.34
C ILE A 281 19.65 0.24 -9.31
N LYS A 282 19.43 -0.17 -10.56
CA LYS A 282 18.60 0.57 -11.51
C LYS A 282 17.49 -0.34 -11.98
N SER A 283 16.30 0.21 -12.23
CA SER A 283 15.17 -0.59 -12.70
C SER A 283 14.53 0.00 -13.95
N ASP A 284 14.82 -0.61 -15.10
CA ASP A 284 14.02 -0.52 -16.33
C ASP A 284 12.95 -1.63 -16.44
N ARG A 285 12.76 -2.41 -15.36
CA ARG A 285 12.00 -3.66 -15.34
C ARG A 285 10.78 -3.64 -14.44
N ILE A 286 10.74 -2.71 -13.48
CA ILE A 286 9.54 -2.44 -12.67
C ILE A 286 8.53 -1.72 -13.57
N PRO A 287 7.26 -2.13 -13.58
CA PRO A 287 6.23 -1.44 -14.35
C PRO A 287 6.08 0.03 -13.92
N ASP A 288 5.98 0.93 -14.89
CA ASP A 288 5.84 2.37 -14.67
C ASP A 288 4.72 2.69 -13.68
N GLU A 289 3.55 2.07 -13.81
CA GLU A 289 2.43 2.28 -12.88
C GLU A 289 2.79 2.04 -11.40
N TYR A 290 3.69 1.10 -11.12
CA TYR A 290 4.15 0.83 -9.77
C TYR A 290 5.07 1.94 -9.27
N ILE A 291 6.00 2.40 -10.14
CA ILE A 291 6.90 3.52 -9.86
C ILE A 291 6.08 4.80 -9.66
N GLU A 292 5.15 5.10 -10.56
CA GLU A 292 4.24 6.26 -10.49
C GLU A 292 3.44 6.30 -9.19
N ARG A 293 2.97 5.14 -8.68
CA ARG A 293 2.23 5.05 -7.40
C ARG A 293 3.14 5.22 -6.20
N ILE A 294 4.34 4.63 -6.21
CA ILE A 294 5.36 4.88 -5.16
C ILE A 294 5.76 6.35 -5.16
N ARG A 295 5.97 6.95 -6.34
CA ARG A 295 6.26 8.37 -6.51
C ARG A 295 5.14 9.23 -5.92
N GLY A 296 3.88 8.94 -6.24
CA GLY A 296 2.74 9.64 -5.64
C GLY A 296 2.65 9.48 -4.12
N GLY A 297 2.99 8.29 -3.59
CA GLY A 297 3.11 8.04 -2.15
C GLY A 297 4.19 8.90 -1.49
N ILE A 298 5.39 8.97 -2.07
CA ILE A 298 6.49 9.82 -1.63
C ILE A 298 6.08 11.30 -1.65
N GLN A 299 5.54 11.77 -2.77
CA GLN A 299 5.13 13.16 -2.91
C GLN A 299 4.06 13.54 -1.87
N LEU A 300 3.11 12.65 -1.57
CA LEU A 300 2.13 12.88 -0.50
C LEU A 300 2.75 12.93 0.89
N VAL A 301 3.72 12.05 1.18
CA VAL A 301 4.49 12.13 2.42
C VAL A 301 5.17 13.49 2.52
N TYR A 302 5.81 13.95 1.44
CA TYR A 302 6.48 15.25 1.39
C TYR A 302 5.50 16.42 1.58
N VAL A 303 4.43 16.51 0.80
CA VAL A 303 3.41 17.58 0.89
C VAL A 303 2.81 17.63 2.29
N SER A 304 2.48 16.46 2.84
CA SER A 304 1.92 16.39 4.19
C SER A 304 2.93 16.84 5.24
N SER A 305 4.23 16.65 4.98
CA SER A 305 5.33 17.05 5.86
C SER A 305 5.54 18.55 5.99
N ILE A 306 4.95 19.37 5.11
CA ILE A 306 5.02 20.85 5.20
C ILE A 306 4.19 21.35 6.40
N TYR A 307 3.11 20.65 6.77
CA TYR A 307 2.20 21.09 7.84
C TYR A 307 2.88 21.31 9.22
N PRO A 308 3.72 20.40 9.75
CA PRO A 308 4.44 20.62 11.01
C PRO A 308 5.41 21.81 11.01
N GLU A 309 5.84 22.30 9.85
CA GLU A 309 6.74 23.45 9.74
C GLU A 309 6.00 24.79 9.78
N ALA A 310 4.67 24.77 9.67
CA ALA A 310 3.85 25.97 9.70
C ALA A 310 4.08 26.76 10.99
N SER A 311 4.54 28.00 10.84
CA SER A 311 4.89 28.90 11.94
C SER A 311 3.70 29.73 12.43
N ASN A 312 2.61 29.77 11.66
CA ASN A 312 1.44 30.59 11.92
C ASN A 312 0.16 29.99 11.30
N LYS A 313 -1.00 30.54 11.69
CA LYS A 313 -2.32 30.04 11.25
C LYS A 313 -2.57 30.12 9.75
N ILE A 314 -1.99 31.10 9.04
CA ILE A 314 -2.17 31.22 7.59
C ILE A 314 -1.43 30.07 6.91
N GLU A 315 -0.19 29.81 7.31
CA GLU A 315 0.60 28.68 6.83
C GLU A 315 -0.07 27.33 7.18
N GLU A 316 -0.60 27.19 8.40
CA GLU A 316 -1.36 25.98 8.79
C GLU A 316 -2.56 25.75 7.85
N TYR A 317 -3.35 26.79 7.57
CA TYR A 317 -4.52 26.67 6.71
C TYR A 317 -4.15 26.47 5.25
N ALA A 318 -3.07 27.10 4.77
CA ALA A 318 -2.55 26.86 3.43
C ALA A 318 -2.10 25.40 3.26
N CYS A 319 -1.43 24.82 4.26
CA CYS A 319 -1.08 23.40 4.26
C CYS A 319 -2.32 22.49 4.22
N LEU A 320 -3.39 22.85 4.95
CA LEU A 320 -4.65 22.10 4.94
C LEU A 320 -5.45 22.24 3.64
N VAL A 321 -5.22 23.30 2.86
CA VAL A 321 -5.75 23.47 1.49
C VAL A 321 -4.88 22.73 0.47
N LEU A 322 -3.56 22.77 0.64
CA LEU A 322 -2.58 22.14 -0.26
C LEU A 322 -2.74 20.61 -0.29
N GLN A 323 -2.99 19.97 0.85
CA GLN A 323 -3.16 18.51 0.93
C GLN A 323 -4.30 17.98 0.03
N PRO A 324 -5.57 18.41 0.18
CA PRO A 324 -6.66 17.93 -0.67
C PRO A 324 -6.47 18.32 -2.14
N LEU A 325 -5.89 19.49 -2.41
CA LEU A 325 -5.52 19.92 -3.76
C LEU A 325 -4.55 18.94 -4.41
N PHE A 326 -3.47 18.57 -3.73
CA PHE A 326 -2.48 17.64 -4.25
C PHE A 326 -3.04 16.23 -4.44
N HIS A 327 -3.90 15.79 -3.50
CA HIS A 327 -4.67 14.55 -3.65
C HIS A 327 -5.61 14.56 -4.87
N HIS A 328 -6.14 15.72 -5.26
CA HIS A 328 -6.96 15.87 -6.46
C HIS A 328 -6.10 15.80 -7.71
N LEU A 329 -4.94 16.48 -7.71
CA LEU A 329 -4.01 16.51 -8.84
C LEU A 329 -3.43 15.13 -9.14
N LEU A 330 -3.11 14.32 -8.11
CA LEU A 330 -2.67 12.93 -8.27
C LEU A 330 -3.72 11.99 -8.90
N ARG A 331 -4.99 12.40 -8.91
CA ARG A 331 -6.11 11.64 -9.52
C ARG A 331 -6.52 12.21 -10.87
N ASN A 332 -6.32 13.50 -11.10
CA ASN A 332 -6.79 14.22 -12.26
C ASN A 332 -5.65 15.09 -12.79
N ASP A 333 -5.12 14.71 -13.94
CA ASP A 333 -4.15 15.54 -14.65
C ASP A 333 -4.84 16.66 -15.44
N GLY A 334 -4.11 17.75 -15.67
CA GLY A 334 -4.52 18.80 -16.59
C GLY A 334 -5.44 19.86 -15.97
N VAL A 335 -5.48 19.97 -14.64
CA VAL A 335 -6.37 20.88 -13.89
C VAL A 335 -5.71 22.26 -13.75
N SER A 336 -6.48 23.34 -13.87
CA SER A 336 -5.92 24.70 -13.71
C SER A 336 -5.66 25.05 -12.25
N GLU A 337 -4.69 25.92 -11.98
CA GLU A 337 -4.39 26.40 -10.61
C GLU A 337 -5.62 26.99 -9.89
N PRO A 338 -6.45 27.84 -10.51
CA PRO A 338 -7.63 28.39 -9.83
C PRO A 338 -8.64 27.30 -9.43
N GLU A 339 -8.85 26.30 -10.29
CA GLU A 339 -9.73 25.17 -10.00
C GLU A 339 -9.19 24.33 -8.84
N LEU A 340 -7.87 24.12 -8.80
CA LEU A 340 -7.18 23.41 -7.73
C LEU A 340 -7.30 24.14 -6.38
N LEU A 341 -7.10 25.47 -6.37
CA LEU A 341 -7.23 26.30 -5.17
C LEU A 341 -8.67 26.31 -4.64
N ASP A 342 -9.66 26.44 -5.52
CA ASP A 342 -11.06 26.38 -5.12
C ASP A 342 -11.45 24.99 -4.61
N PHE A 343 -10.99 23.90 -5.24
CA PHE A 343 -11.20 22.54 -4.75
C PHE A 343 -10.63 22.35 -3.34
N GLY A 344 -9.36 22.74 -3.12
CA GLY A 344 -8.71 22.61 -1.83
C GLY A 344 -9.39 23.45 -0.75
N TRP A 345 -9.87 24.64 -1.10
CA TRP A 345 -10.63 25.50 -0.19
C TRP A 345 -11.97 24.91 0.20
N ASP A 346 -12.70 24.37 -0.77
CA ASP A 346 -14.01 23.77 -0.53
C ASP A 346 -13.89 22.56 0.40
N ASP A 347 -12.94 21.65 0.14
CA ASP A 347 -12.66 20.49 1.02
C ASP A 347 -12.23 20.95 2.43
N PHE A 348 -11.29 21.91 2.51
CA PHE A 348 -10.86 22.47 3.80
C PHE A 348 -12.04 23.03 4.60
N THR A 349 -12.89 23.83 3.96
CA THR A 349 -13.96 24.50 4.69
C THR A 349 -15.15 23.59 5.01
N GLU A 350 -15.32 22.51 4.26
CA GLU A 350 -16.24 21.42 4.59
C GLU A 350 -15.76 20.65 5.85
N ARG A 351 -14.48 20.30 5.90
CA ARG A 351 -13.88 19.56 7.04
C ARG A 351 -13.71 20.41 8.29
N TYR A 352 -13.42 21.71 8.12
CA TYR A 352 -13.13 22.65 9.20
C TYR A 352 -14.05 23.88 9.18
N PRO A 353 -15.37 23.70 9.37
CA PRO A 353 -16.35 24.79 9.21
C PRO A 353 -16.12 25.96 10.19
N LYS A 354 -15.46 25.70 11.34
CA LYS A 354 -15.12 26.73 12.33
C LYS A 354 -13.96 27.64 11.93
N ALA A 355 -13.17 27.26 10.92
CA ALA A 355 -12.04 28.06 10.43
C ALA A 355 -12.50 29.27 9.57
N LYS A 356 -13.73 29.23 9.01
CA LYS A 356 -14.29 30.28 8.12
C LYS A 356 -14.33 31.69 8.71
N GLY A 357 -14.24 31.86 10.03
CA GLY A 357 -14.40 33.16 10.69
C GLY A 357 -13.10 33.86 11.11
N GLY A 358 -11.93 33.24 10.93
CA GLY A 358 -10.69 33.68 11.58
C GLY A 358 -9.57 34.21 10.67
N VAL A 359 -9.63 33.97 9.35
CA VAL A 359 -8.54 34.24 8.40
C VAL A 359 -9.12 34.62 7.03
N SER A 360 -8.45 35.50 6.28
CA SER A 360 -8.82 35.89 4.91
C SER A 360 -8.55 34.75 3.92
N LYS A 361 -9.53 34.44 3.05
CA LYS A 361 -9.39 33.45 1.97
C LYS A 361 -8.22 33.84 1.06
N GLU A 362 -8.11 35.13 0.75
CA GLU A 362 -7.07 35.69 -0.12
C GLU A 362 -5.67 35.45 0.45
N ALA A 363 -5.48 35.67 1.76
CA ALA A 363 -4.19 35.42 2.41
C ALA A 363 -3.81 33.93 2.45
N VAL A 364 -4.80 33.03 2.63
CA VAL A 364 -4.57 31.58 2.54
C VAL A 364 -4.25 31.16 1.12
N PHE A 365 -4.92 31.76 0.13
CA PHE A 365 -4.68 31.50 -1.29
C PHE A 365 -3.27 31.91 -1.69
N GLU A 366 -2.86 33.13 -1.36
CA GLU A 366 -1.50 33.63 -1.61
C GLU A 366 -0.44 32.71 -1.00
N MET A 367 -0.64 32.27 0.25
CA MET A 367 0.30 31.34 0.88
C MET A 367 0.27 29.94 0.25
N THR A 368 -0.90 29.45 -0.18
CA THR A 368 -1.02 28.17 -0.87
C THR A 368 -0.33 28.22 -2.24
N GLN A 369 -0.46 29.35 -2.95
CA GLN A 369 0.24 29.60 -4.22
C GLN A 369 1.76 29.57 -4.02
N ASN A 370 2.29 30.19 -2.97
CA ASN A 370 3.73 30.09 -2.66
C ASN A 370 4.18 28.64 -2.46
N TYR A 371 3.35 27.79 -1.84
CA TYR A 371 3.64 26.37 -1.74
C TYR A 371 3.55 25.64 -3.09
N ILE A 372 2.58 25.99 -3.95
CA ILE A 372 2.49 25.44 -5.31
C ILE A 372 3.72 25.82 -6.12
N GLU A 373 4.15 27.08 -6.07
CA GLU A 373 5.40 27.57 -6.70
C GLU A 373 6.61 26.79 -6.20
N HIS A 374 6.71 26.56 -4.89
CA HIS A 374 7.75 25.70 -4.33
C HIS A 374 7.68 24.26 -4.89
N LEU A 375 6.49 23.68 -5.02
CA LEU A 375 6.31 22.34 -5.61
C LEU A 375 6.64 22.29 -7.11
N LEU A 376 6.45 23.39 -7.85
CA LEU A 376 6.88 23.55 -9.24
C LEU A 376 8.42 23.64 -9.31
N ASP A 377 9.04 24.44 -8.44
CA ASP A 377 10.48 24.66 -8.40
C ASP A 377 11.26 23.36 -8.14
N ILE A 378 10.72 22.48 -7.31
CA ILE A 378 11.31 21.16 -7.02
C ILE A 378 10.86 20.05 -7.99
N GLY A 379 10.04 20.37 -8.98
CA GLY A 379 9.58 19.42 -10.00
C GLY A 379 8.60 18.35 -9.50
N MET A 380 7.85 18.60 -8.42
CA MET A 380 6.74 17.72 -8.01
C MET A 380 5.46 18.00 -8.81
N ILE A 381 5.23 19.26 -9.16
CA ILE A 381 4.17 19.70 -10.07
C ILE A 381 4.81 20.12 -11.40
N VAL A 382 4.13 19.86 -12.50
CA VAL A 382 4.46 20.35 -13.84
C VAL A 382 3.32 21.22 -14.34
N GLU A 383 3.65 22.36 -14.94
CA GLU A 383 2.69 23.24 -15.59
C GLU A 383 2.95 23.31 -17.10
N GLU A 384 1.95 22.90 -17.89
CA GLU A 384 1.99 23.01 -19.35
C GLU A 384 0.70 23.65 -19.87
N GLY A 385 0.82 24.77 -20.59
CA GLY A 385 -0.33 25.41 -21.23
C GLY A 385 -1.40 25.96 -20.26
N GLY A 386 -1.03 26.28 -19.01
CA GLY A 386 -1.94 26.73 -17.95
C GLY A 386 -2.68 25.61 -17.22
N SER A 387 -2.29 24.36 -17.49
CA SER A 387 -2.78 23.17 -16.80
C SER A 387 -1.66 22.57 -15.97
N MET A 388 -1.98 22.14 -14.76
CA MET A 388 -1.07 21.48 -13.84
C MET A 388 -1.29 19.96 -13.84
N SER A 389 -0.21 19.23 -13.63
CA SER A 389 -0.20 17.80 -13.36
C SER A 389 0.88 17.47 -12.34
N THR A 390 0.83 16.27 -11.76
CA THR A 390 1.96 15.77 -10.96
C THR A 390 3.02 15.14 -11.87
N TYR A 391 4.30 15.26 -11.51
CA TYR A 391 5.38 14.70 -12.31
C TYR A 391 5.35 13.17 -12.28
N GLU A 392 4.92 12.56 -13.39
CA GLU A 392 4.90 11.11 -13.61
C GLU A 392 4.36 10.31 -12.40
N SER A 393 3.30 10.77 -11.76
CA SER A 393 2.82 10.14 -10.53
C SER A 393 1.33 9.86 -10.57
N LYS A 394 0.93 8.85 -9.79
CA LYS A 394 -0.47 8.46 -9.62
C LYS A 394 -0.83 8.47 -8.15
N HIS A 395 -2.11 8.67 -7.88
CA HIS A 395 -2.64 8.53 -6.54
C HIS A 395 -2.30 7.15 -5.95
N PRO A 396 -1.73 7.10 -4.72
CA PRO A 396 -1.20 5.86 -4.17
C PRO A 396 -2.31 4.86 -3.80
N HIS A 397 -3.56 5.31 -3.61
CA HIS A 397 -4.69 4.42 -3.38
C HIS A 397 -5.36 3.99 -4.69
N LEU A 398 -5.79 2.73 -4.76
CA LEU A 398 -6.74 2.27 -5.77
C LEU A 398 -8.13 2.71 -5.32
N SER A 399 -8.86 3.49 -6.13
CA SER A 399 -10.24 3.80 -5.77
C SER A 399 -11.06 2.50 -5.75
N LEU A 400 -11.90 2.35 -4.72
CA LEU A 400 -12.92 1.31 -4.64
C LEU A 400 -14.11 1.59 -5.55
N SER A 401 -14.12 2.72 -6.26
CA SER A 401 -15.07 2.93 -7.35
C SER A 401 -14.75 1.87 -8.39
N LEU A 402 -15.58 0.83 -8.44
CA LEU A 402 -15.70 -0.06 -9.58
C LEU A 402 -16.05 0.84 -10.77
N ASP A 403 -15.04 1.41 -11.41
CA ASP A 403 -15.21 2.02 -12.71
C ASP A 403 -15.76 0.93 -13.61
N GLU A 404 -16.91 1.25 -14.20
CA GLU A 404 -17.63 0.45 -15.17
C GLU A 404 -16.69 0.05 -16.30
N GLY A 405 -16.04 -1.11 -16.22
CA GLY A 405 -15.16 -1.54 -17.30
C GLY A 405 -14.10 -2.56 -16.96
N LEU A 406 -14.47 -3.72 -16.41
CA LEU A 406 -13.74 -4.94 -16.73
C LEU A 406 -14.71 -5.97 -17.31
N PRO A 407 -14.56 -6.33 -18.60
CA PRO A 407 -15.23 -7.52 -19.11
C PRO A 407 -14.48 -8.74 -18.56
N ILE A 408 -15.18 -9.57 -17.81
CA ILE A 408 -14.88 -11.01 -17.74
C ILE A 408 -16.18 -11.76 -18.00
#